data_AF-A0A9D4HJM5-F1
#
_entry.id   AF-A0A9D4HJM5-F1
#
_cell.length_a   1.000
_cell.length_b   1.000
_cell.length_c   1.000
_cell.angle_alpha   90.00
_cell.angle_beta   90.00
_cell.angle_gamma   90.00
#
_symmetry.space_group_name_H-M   'P 1'
#
loop_
_entity.id
_entity.type
_entity.pdbx_description
1 polymer ?
#
loop_
_entity_poly.entity_id
_entity_poly.type
_entity_poly.pdbx_seq_one_letter_code
_entity_poly.pdbx_strand_id
1 'polypeptide(L)'
;MASLLESQPMEQVHGLNLSQFGKLVIKPLEPSKSINTIEAWSDAFLEYASIFLIAHPHRTQELLKYMSTIRTAARRHVGLG
;
A
#
# COMPACT_ATOMS: atom_id res chain seq x y z
N MET A 1 11.83 -36.90 -14.62
CA MET A 1 10.98 -37.11 -13.44
C MET A 1 11.21 -35.95 -12.50
N ALA A 2 10.14 -35.23 -12.20
CA ALA A 2 10.11 -34.00 -11.42
C ALA A 2 10.49 -34.22 -9.95
N SER A 3 10.76 -33.10 -9.26
CA SER A 3 11.18 -32.90 -7.85
C SER A 3 12.65 -32.48 -7.80
N LEU A 4 13.06 -31.35 -7.24
CA LEU A 4 12.48 -30.59 -6.14
C LEU A 4 13.11 -29.18 -6.23
N LEU A 5 12.33 -28.17 -6.63
CA LEU A 5 12.68 -26.79 -6.33
C LEU A 5 12.42 -26.63 -4.84
N GLU A 6 13.42 -26.90 -4.01
CA GLU A 6 13.42 -26.58 -2.58
C GLU A 6 13.26 -25.06 -2.47
N SER A 7 12.02 -24.62 -2.30
CA SER A 7 11.66 -23.24 -2.03
C SER A 7 12.37 -22.81 -0.75
N GLN A 8 13.32 -21.88 -0.88
CA GLN A 8 13.88 -21.16 0.26
C GLN A 8 12.70 -20.62 1.10
N PRO A 9 12.62 -20.91 2.41
CA PRO A 9 11.56 -20.35 3.24
C PRO A 9 11.73 -18.82 3.21
N MET A 10 10.68 -18.13 2.78
CA MET A 10 10.59 -16.67 2.75
C MET A 10 11.24 -16.08 4.01
N GLU A 11 12.33 -15.32 3.86
CA GLU A 11 12.95 -14.62 4.97
C GLU A 11 11.88 -13.80 5.70
N GLN A 12 11.50 -14.27 6.88
CA GLN A 12 10.63 -13.53 7.77
C GLN A 12 11.46 -12.35 8.29
N VAL A 13 11.23 -11.17 7.72
CA VAL A 13 11.80 -9.92 8.20
C VAL A 13 11.20 -9.66 9.58
N HIS A 14 11.97 -9.87 10.64
CA HIS A 14 11.52 -9.63 12.01
C HIS A 14 11.76 -8.16 12.37
N GLY A 15 10.71 -7.35 12.38
CA GLY A 15 10.78 -5.95 12.80
C GLY A 15 10.83 -5.82 14.32
N LEU A 16 11.71 -4.98 14.85
CA LEU A 16 11.73 -4.64 16.27
C LEU A 16 10.65 -3.59 16.56
N ASN A 17 9.67 -3.91 17.40
CA ASN A 17 8.65 -2.95 17.86
C ASN A 17 8.83 -2.65 19.35
N LEU A 18 8.86 -1.36 19.70
CA LEU A 18 8.95 -0.91 21.08
C LEU A 18 7.54 -0.91 21.70
N SER A 19 7.28 -1.82 22.63
CA SER A 19 6.05 -1.80 23.42
C SER A 19 6.07 -0.66 24.44
N GLN A 20 4.89 -0.09 24.73
CA GLN A 20 4.64 0.99 25.70
C GLN A 20 5.15 0.74 27.14
N PHE A 21 5.68 -0.45 27.43
CA PHE A 21 6.29 -0.83 28.71
C PHE A 21 7.81 -1.06 28.65
N GLY A 22 8.50 -0.59 27.60
CA GLY A 22 9.96 -0.71 27.48
C GLY A 22 10.48 -2.14 27.24
N LYS A 23 9.59 -3.08 26.95
CA LYS A 23 9.95 -4.46 26.58
C LYS A 23 10.06 -4.57 25.07
N LEU A 24 11.23 -5.00 24.58
CA LEU A 24 11.42 -5.34 23.17
C LEU A 24 10.64 -6.62 22.88
N VAL A 25 9.64 -6.54 22.00
CA VAL A 25 8.89 -7.70 21.53
C VAL A 25 9.24 -7.92 20.07
N ILE A 26 9.76 -9.12 19.78
CA ILE A 26 9.93 -9.59 18.42
C ILE A 26 8.52 -10.00 17.96
N LYS A 27 7.84 -9.10 17.26
CA LYS A 27 6.60 -9.44 16.57
C LYS A 27 6.96 -9.84 15.14
N PRO A 28 6.35 -10.89 14.57
CA PRO A 28 6.37 -11.07 13.12
C PRO A 28 5.98 -9.73 12.48
N LEU A 29 6.83 -9.19 11.62
CA LEU A 29 6.45 -8.03 10.83
C LEU A 29 5.30 -8.51 9.95
N GLU A 30 4.09 -8.04 10.22
CA GLU A 30 2.97 -8.30 9.32
C GLU A 30 3.43 -7.88 7.93
N PRO A 31 3.31 -8.76 6.91
CA PRO A 31 3.74 -8.43 5.57
C PRO A 31 3.09 -7.10 5.20
N SER A 32 3.89 -6.14 4.72
CA SER A 32 3.36 -4.82 4.40
C SER A 32 2.15 -5.02 3.50
N LYS A 33 0.97 -4.54 3.92
CA LYS A 33 -0.25 -4.68 3.13
C LYS A 33 0.00 -4.08 1.76
N SER A 34 0.17 -4.93 0.76
CA SER A 34 0.38 -4.49 -0.61
C SER A 34 -0.93 -3.92 -1.14
N ILE A 35 -0.83 -2.75 -1.79
CA ILE A 35 -1.96 -2.07 -2.38
C ILE A 35 -2.17 -2.66 -3.78
N ASN A 36 -3.06 -3.65 -3.87
CA ASN A 36 -3.30 -4.38 -5.13
C ASN A 36 -4.64 -4.03 -5.79
N THR A 37 -5.50 -3.27 -5.13
CA THR A 37 -6.81 -2.87 -5.65
C THR A 37 -6.87 -1.36 -5.81
N ILE A 38 -7.67 -0.90 -6.79
CA ILE A 38 -7.86 0.54 -7.01
C ILE A 38 -8.59 1.19 -5.83
N GLU A 39 -9.41 0.44 -5.10
CA GLU A 39 -10.08 0.87 -3.87
C GLU A 39 -9.05 1.15 -2.78
N ALA A 40 -8.17 0.19 -2.48
CA ALA A 40 -7.12 0.37 -1.47
C ALA A 40 -6.16 1.51 -1.83
N TRP A 41 -5.84 1.66 -3.12
CA TRP A 41 -5.03 2.78 -3.60
C TRP A 41 -5.76 4.12 -3.44
N SER A 42 -7.07 4.16 -3.71
CA SER A 42 -7.88 5.37 -3.56
C SER A 42 -7.95 5.82 -2.11
N ASP A 43 -8.13 4.88 -1.17
CA ASP A 43 -8.19 5.18 0.26
C ASP A 43 -6.86 5.75 0.76
N ALA A 44 -5.75 5.08 0.43
CA ALA A 44 -4.41 5.57 0.77
C ALA A 44 -4.11 6.95 0.13
N PHE A 45 -4.57 7.16 -1.10
CA PHE A 45 -4.42 8.45 -1.78
C PHE A 45 -5.21 9.56 -1.08
N LEU A 46 -6.42 9.29 -0.58
CA LEU A 46 -7.22 10.28 0.16
C LEU A 46 -6.56 10.65 1.48
N GLU A 47 -5.98 9.69 2.19
CA GLU A 47 -5.21 9.96 3.41
C GLU A 47 -4.02 10.87 3.12
N TYR A 48 -3.24 10.55 2.08
CA TYR A 48 -2.17 11.42 1.58
C TYR A 48 -2.68 12.83 1.21
N ALA A 49 -3.77 12.91 0.43
CA ALA A 49 -4.35 14.17 -0.03
C ALA A 49 -4.80 15.05 1.13
N SER A 50 -5.38 14.45 2.17
CA SER A 50 -5.84 15.18 3.36
C SER A 50 -4.70 15.91 4.07
N ILE A 51 -3.49 15.36 4.05
CA ILE A 51 -2.30 15.97 4.65
C ILE A 51 -1.66 16.95 3.67
N PHE A 52 -1.49 16.56 2.41
CA PHE A 52 -0.82 17.38 1.39
C PHE A 52 -1.56 18.69 1.12
N LEU A 53 -2.89 18.66 1.07
CA LEU A 53 -3.70 19.84 0.77
C LEU A 53 -3.75 20.87 1.90
N ILE A 54 -3.36 20.50 3.14
CA ILE A 54 -3.16 21.47 4.23
C ILE A 54 -2.04 22.45 3.86
N ALA A 55 -0.94 21.95 3.29
CA ALA A 55 0.19 22.76 2.86
C ALA A 55 -0.01 23.40 1.48
N HIS A 56 -0.79 22.76 0.59
CA HIS A 56 -0.96 23.17 -0.81
C HIS A 56 -2.43 23.23 -1.25
N PRO A 57 -3.26 24.07 -0.62
CA PRO A 57 -4.71 24.10 -0.89
C PRO A 57 -5.05 24.48 -2.35
N HIS A 58 -4.20 25.30 -3.00
CA HIS A 58 -4.37 25.70 -4.40
C HIS A 58 -4.28 24.52 -5.39
N ARG A 59 -3.73 23.37 -5.00
CA ARG A 59 -3.60 22.18 -5.85
C ARG A 59 -4.77 21.22 -5.73
N THR A 60 -5.79 21.53 -4.93
CA THR A 60 -6.94 20.64 -4.68
C THR A 60 -7.56 20.11 -5.98
N GLN A 61 -7.83 20.98 -6.95
CA GLN A 61 -8.46 20.58 -8.21
C GLN A 61 -7.56 19.66 -9.06
N GLU A 62 -6.25 19.91 -9.07
CA GLU A 62 -5.28 19.07 -9.79
C GLU A 62 -5.20 17.67 -9.17
N LEU A 63 -5.17 17.62 -7.84
CA LEU A 63 -5.09 16.38 -7.07
C LEU A 63 -6.34 15.51 -7.28
N LEU A 64 -7.53 16.13 -7.25
CA LEU A 64 -8.79 15.43 -7.52
C LEU A 64 -8.91 14.97 -8.98
N LYS A 65 -8.43 15.79 -9.94
CA LYS A 65 -8.36 15.38 -11.36
C LYS A 65 -7.46 14.16 -11.51
N TYR A 66 -6.28 14.16 -10.91
CA TYR A 66 -5.36 13.03 -10.94
C TYR A 66 -6.01 11.74 -10.42
N MET A 67 -6.66 11.80 -9.25
CA MET A 67 -7.39 10.67 -8.68
C MET A 67 -8.46 10.11 -9.64
N SER A 68 -9.25 11.01 -10.25
CA SER A 68 -10.28 10.65 -11.21
C SER A 68 -9.72 9.96 -12.45
N THR A 69 -8.59 10.47 -12.99
CA THR A 69 -7.90 9.87 -14.13
C THR A 69 -7.42 8.46 -13.81
N ILE A 70 -6.77 8.25 -12.66
CA ILE A 70 -6.28 6.92 -12.26
C ILE A 70 -7.45 5.95 -12.07
N ARG A 71 -8.52 6.35 -11.36
CA ARG A 71 -9.71 5.50 -11.17
C ARG A 71 -10.37 5.14 -12.50
N THR A 72 -10.42 6.08 -13.44
CA THR A 72 -10.96 5.85 -14.78
C THR A 72 -10.08 4.88 -15.59
N ALA A 73 -8.77 5.05 -15.53
CA ALA A 73 -7.81 4.15 -16.18
C ALA A 73 -7.91 2.72 -15.62
N ALA A 74 -7.97 2.59 -14.30
CA ALA A 74 -8.13 1.29 -13.62
C ALA A 74 -9.43 0.59 -14.04
N ARG A 75 -10.55 1.32 -14.15
CA ARG A 75 -11.83 0.77 -14.64
C ARG A 75 -11.75 0.25 -16.08
N ARG A 76 -11.01 0.96 -16.95
CA ARG A 76 -10.85 0.58 -18.36
C ARG A 76 -9.90 -0.61 -18.56
N HIS A 77 -8.96 -0.81 -17.64
CA HIS A 77 -8.03 -1.93 -17.68
C HIS A 77 -8.68 -3.29 -17.36
N VAL A 78 -9.95 -3.32 -16.92
CA VAL A 78 -10.71 -4.57 -16.66
C VAL A 78 -11.18 -5.27 -17.95
N GLY A 79 -10.81 -4.77 -19.14
CA GLY A 79 -11.42 -5.16 -20.42
C GLY A 79 -10.56 -5.91 -21.45
N LEU A 80 -9.41 -6.49 -21.10
CA LEU A 80 -8.66 -7.39 -21.99
C LEU A 80 -8.11 -8.57 -21.19
N GLY A 81 -9.03 -9.47 -20.82
CA GLY A 81 -8.74 -10.84 -20.42
C GLY A 81 -9.26 -11.79 -21.48
#